data_AF-K3XS70-F1
#
_entry.id   AF-K3XS70-F1
#
_cell.length_a   1.000
_cell.length_b   1.000
_cell.length_c   1.000
_cell.angle_alpha   90.00
_cell.angle_beta   90.00
_cell.angle_gamma   90.00
#
_symmetry.space_group_name_H-M   'P 1'
#
loop_
_entity.id
_entity.type
_entity.pdbx_description
1 polymer ?
#
loop_
_entity_poly.entity_id
_entity_poly.type
_entity_poly.pdbx_seq_one_letter_code
_entity_poly.pdbx_strand_id
1 'polypeptide(L)'
;MDHHVAILAVDQEGMEKQKQKQQQLVCERGRRIKAAAELGLARSSRGRQWGRALGRRALAVASAKDPYSFEPVTAPTTGEHQAQKKAASPEEEEEEEEEVEEKVALLRQLVPGGEDMAVEGLLEETADYIAALKAQVGVMRALACLLSGSGLDELTEKPAGLLTPEKSRC
;
A
#
# COMPACT_ATOMS: atom_id res chain seq x y z
N MET A 1 35.75 45.75 1.74
CA MET A 1 35.40 44.38 2.15
C MET A 1 33.94 44.43 2.56
N ASP A 2 33.06 43.89 1.72
CA ASP A 2 31.63 44.20 1.71
C ASP A 2 30.85 43.44 2.79
N HIS A 3 30.73 44.05 3.98
CA HIS A 3 29.98 43.48 5.10
C HIS A 3 28.48 43.28 4.80
N HIS A 4 27.91 44.02 3.83
CA HIS A 4 26.51 43.86 3.41
C HIS A 4 26.25 42.57 2.60
N VAL A 5 27.24 42.09 1.83
CA VAL A 5 27.11 40.84 1.06
C VAL A 5 27.09 39.63 2.00
N ALA A 6 27.88 39.67 3.07
CA ALA A 6 27.91 38.61 4.08
C ALA A 6 26.58 38.51 4.86
N ILE A 7 25.93 39.63 5.17
CA ILE A 7 24.64 39.63 5.90
C ILE A 7 23.52 39.00 5.06
N LEU A 8 23.44 39.33 3.76
CA LEU A 8 22.43 38.74 2.85
C LEU A 8 22.65 37.23 2.60
N ALA A 9 23.91 36.77 2.58
CA ALA A 9 24.23 35.35 2.45
C ALA A 9 23.85 34.56 3.72
N VAL A 10 24.04 35.15 4.91
CA VAL A 10 23.63 34.56 6.19
C VAL A 10 22.10 34.46 6.30
N ASP A 11 21.36 35.45 5.80
CA ASP A 11 19.90 35.39 5.71
C ASP A 11 19.41 34.29 4.74
N GLN A 12 20.08 34.10 3.60
CA GLN A 12 19.77 32.99 2.68
C GLN A 12 20.07 31.62 3.29
N GLU A 13 21.23 31.43 3.91
CA GLU A 13 21.56 30.18 4.59
C GLU A 13 20.60 29.89 5.75
N GLY A 14 20.19 30.93 6.49
CA GLY A 14 19.20 30.82 7.57
C GLY A 14 17.84 30.34 7.06
N MET A 15 17.36 30.94 5.97
CA MET A 15 16.09 30.53 5.34
C MET A 15 16.15 29.11 4.77
N GLU A 16 17.26 28.70 4.14
CA GLU A 16 17.42 27.34 3.63
C GLU A 16 17.53 26.30 4.76
N LYS A 17 18.26 26.60 5.85
CA LYS A 17 18.28 25.74 7.05
C LYS A 17 16.88 25.62 7.68
N GLN A 18 16.13 26.71 7.72
CA GLN A 18 14.74 26.71 8.21
C GLN A 18 13.82 25.89 7.30
N LYS A 19 13.95 26.03 5.98
CA LYS A 19 13.20 25.27 4.98
C LYS A 19 13.50 23.77 5.05
N GLN A 20 14.78 23.39 5.16
CA GLN A 20 15.20 22.01 5.35
C GLN A 20 14.61 21.42 6.64
N LYS A 21 14.65 22.18 7.75
CA LYS A 21 14.05 21.77 9.02
C LYS A 21 12.54 21.58 8.89
N GLN A 22 11.84 22.50 8.22
CA GLN A 22 10.40 22.36 7.97
C GLN A 22 10.08 21.14 7.10
N GLN A 23 10.85 20.92 6.04
CA GLN A 23 10.68 19.77 5.15
C GLN A 23 10.91 18.45 5.90
N GLN A 24 11.94 18.37 6.73
CA GLN A 24 12.22 17.21 7.58
C GLN A 24 11.04 16.91 8.51
N LEU A 25 10.46 17.93 9.15
CA LEU A 25 9.29 17.77 10.03
C LEU A 25 8.05 17.26 9.26
N VAL A 26 7.81 17.75 8.04
CA VAL A 26 6.70 17.29 7.20
C VAL A 26 6.89 15.83 6.80
N CYS A 27 8.08 15.46 6.34
CA CYS A 27 8.41 14.07 5.99
C CYS A 27 8.31 13.13 7.20
N GLU A 28 8.76 13.56 8.38
CA GLU A 28 8.63 12.79 9.62
C GLU A 28 7.18 12.59 10.03
N ARG A 29 6.35 13.65 9.97
CA ARG A 29 4.92 13.55 10.26
C ARG A 29 4.23 12.58 9.30
N GLY A 30 4.53 12.66 8.00
CA GLY A 30 3.99 11.74 6.99
C GLY A 30 4.33 10.29 7.29
N ARG A 31 5.58 10.00 7.68
CA ARG A 31 6.01 8.65 8.10
C ARG A 31 5.23 8.13 9.30
N ARG A 32 5.06 8.95 10.34
CA ARG A 32 4.30 8.57 11.53
C ARG A 32 2.83 8.29 11.21
N ILE A 33 2.21 9.11 10.36
CA ILE A 33 0.83 8.89 9.91
C ILE A 33 0.73 7.57 9.14
N LYS A 34 1.66 7.30 8.21
CA LYS A 34 1.69 6.05 7.46
C LYS A 34 1.84 4.84 8.39
N ALA A 35 2.83 4.86 9.28
CA ALA A 35 3.06 3.76 10.21
C ALA A 35 1.85 3.51 11.13
N ALA A 36 1.22 4.57 11.63
CA ALA A 36 0.01 4.46 12.45
C ALA A 36 -1.16 3.85 11.66
N ALA A 37 -1.34 4.25 10.40
CA ALA A 37 -2.37 3.70 9.54
C ALA A 37 -2.13 2.21 9.24
N GLU A 38 -0.89 1.83 8.91
CA GLU A 38 -0.51 0.42 8.67
C GLU A 38 -0.67 -0.43 9.94
N LEU A 39 -0.27 0.07 11.11
CA LEU A 39 -0.50 -0.60 12.40
C LEU A 39 -2.00 -0.76 12.71
N GLY A 40 -2.81 0.25 12.42
CA GLY A 40 -4.26 0.19 12.56
C GLY A 40 -4.88 -0.87 11.65
N LEU A 41 -4.43 -0.93 10.39
CA LEU A 41 -4.87 -1.94 9.42
C LEU A 41 -4.49 -3.35 9.86
N ALA A 42 -3.24 -3.53 10.31
CA ALA A 42 -2.74 -4.79 10.84
C ALA A 42 -3.55 -5.27 12.06
N ARG A 43 -3.95 -4.36 12.96
CA ARG A 43 -4.78 -4.69 14.11
C ARG A 43 -6.21 -5.07 13.72
N SER A 44 -6.76 -4.43 12.68
CA SER A 44 -8.10 -4.71 12.14
C SER A 44 -8.18 -6.05 11.41
N SER A 45 -7.05 -6.59 10.92
CA SER A 45 -7.00 -7.81 10.11
C SER A 45 -7.46 -9.08 10.83
N ARG A 46 -7.68 -9.03 12.15
CA ARG A 46 -8.05 -10.20 12.99
C ARG A 46 -7.07 -11.36 12.90
N GLY A 47 -5.79 -11.06 12.69
CA GLY A 47 -4.75 -12.08 12.59
C GLY A 47 -4.68 -12.76 11.24
N ARG A 48 -5.12 -12.12 10.16
CA ARG A 48 -4.82 -12.55 8.79
C ARG A 48 -3.33 -12.46 8.46
N GLN A 49 -2.88 -13.22 7.46
CA GLN A 49 -1.48 -13.26 7.07
C GLN A 49 -0.99 -11.87 6.60
N TRP A 50 -1.79 -11.18 5.78
CA TRP A 50 -1.46 -9.84 5.30
C TRP A 50 -1.30 -8.83 6.44
N GLY A 51 -2.13 -8.94 7.50
CA GLY A 51 -2.04 -8.03 8.64
C GLY A 51 -0.81 -8.27 9.51
N ARG A 52 -0.38 -9.52 9.69
CA ARG A 52 0.87 -9.83 10.39
C ARG A 52 2.09 -9.31 9.62
N ALA A 53 2.12 -9.52 8.30
CA ALA A 53 3.19 -9.03 7.45
C ALA A 53 3.27 -7.49 7.49
N LEU A 54 2.12 -6.83 7.35
CA LEU A 54 2.01 -5.37 7.44
C LEU A 54 2.44 -4.83 8.81
N GLY A 55 2.03 -5.48 9.90
CA GLY A 55 2.41 -5.09 11.25
C GLY A 55 3.92 -5.14 11.48
N ARG A 56 4.60 -6.21 11.02
CA ARG A 56 6.07 -6.31 11.09
C ARG A 56 6.75 -5.18 10.32
N ARG A 57 6.26 -4.87 9.12
CA ARG A 57 6.79 -3.79 8.28
C ARG A 57 6.62 -2.43 8.95
N ALA A 58 5.45 -2.14 9.48
CA ALA A 58 5.17 -0.85 10.13
C ALA A 58 6.05 -0.64 11.38
N LEU A 59 6.31 -1.70 12.16
CA LEU A 59 7.25 -1.67 13.29
C LEU A 59 8.69 -1.43 12.85
N ALA A 60 9.13 -2.07 11.76
CA ALA A 60 10.45 -1.85 11.19
C ALA A 60 10.62 -0.39 10.71
N VAL A 61 9.62 0.16 10.01
CA VAL A 61 9.61 1.57 9.55
C VAL A 61 9.62 2.55 10.73
N ALA A 62 8.93 2.22 11.82
CA ALA A 62 8.94 3.05 13.03
C ALA A 62 10.31 3.04 13.75
N SER A 63 11.08 1.97 13.59
CA SER A 63 12.39 1.80 14.25
C SER A 63 13.59 2.15 13.35
N ALA A 64 13.39 2.37 12.05
CA ALA A 64 14.47 2.62 11.10
C ALA A 64 15.08 4.03 11.27
N LYS A 65 16.41 4.09 11.37
CA LYS A 65 17.19 5.32 11.56
C LYS A 65 17.51 6.03 10.24
N ASP A 66 17.59 5.27 9.14
CA ASP A 66 17.81 5.76 7.77
C ASP A 66 16.57 5.53 6.89
N PRO A 67 15.91 6.59 6.37
CA PRO A 67 14.56 6.49 5.84
C PRO A 67 14.44 6.39 4.32
N TYR A 68 15.52 6.08 3.60
CA TYR A 68 15.54 6.11 2.14
C TYR A 68 15.94 4.81 1.45
N SER A 69 15.99 3.68 2.16
CA SER A 69 15.94 2.39 1.45
C SER A 69 14.49 1.97 1.25
N PHE A 70 13.90 2.48 0.17
CA PHE A 70 13.03 1.61 -0.59
C PHE A 70 13.98 0.57 -1.18
N GLU A 71 14.14 -0.60 -0.55
CA GLU A 71 14.74 -1.73 -1.24
C GLU A 71 13.75 -2.02 -2.39
N PRO A 72 14.08 -1.68 -3.65
CA PRO A 72 13.32 -2.25 -4.73
C PRO A 72 13.53 -3.76 -4.60
N VAL A 73 12.48 -4.55 -4.78
CA VAL A 73 12.63 -5.98 -4.97
C VAL A 73 13.64 -6.16 -6.10
N THR A 74 14.90 -6.42 -5.76
CA THR A 74 15.92 -6.74 -6.73
C THR A 74 15.55 -8.10 -7.25
N ALA A 75 14.97 -8.10 -8.44
CA ALA A 75 14.74 -9.29 -9.23
C ALA A 75 16.02 -10.14 -9.26
N PRO A 76 15.97 -11.43 -8.90
CA PRO A 76 17.08 -12.32 -9.22
C PRO A 76 17.13 -12.52 -10.73
N THR A 77 18.28 -12.18 -11.32
CA THR A 77 18.65 -12.51 -12.69
C THR A 77 19.04 -14.00 -12.74
N THR A 78 18.33 -14.84 -13.50
CA THR A 78 18.73 -16.19 -13.97
C THR A 78 17.61 -16.61 -14.94
N GLY A 79 17.80 -17.07 -16.17
CA GLY A 79 18.96 -17.41 -16.96
C GLY A 79 18.48 -17.61 -18.41
N GLU A 80 19.44 -17.73 -19.31
CA GLU A 80 19.27 -17.82 -20.77
C GLU A 80 18.50 -19.08 -21.19
N HIS A 81 17.48 -18.97 -22.04
CA HIS A 81 16.91 -20.12 -22.74
C HIS A 81 16.75 -19.84 -24.23
N GLN A 82 17.54 -20.60 -25.00
CA GLN A 82 17.63 -20.57 -26.46
C GLN A 82 16.30 -20.98 -27.09
N ALA A 83 15.81 -20.15 -28.01
CA ALA A 83 14.70 -20.48 -28.88
C ALA A 83 15.12 -21.55 -29.91
N GLN A 84 14.62 -22.77 -29.77
CA GLN A 84 14.58 -23.76 -30.83
C GLN A 84 13.13 -24.19 -31.10
N LYS A 85 12.72 -23.95 -32.35
CA LYS A 85 11.57 -24.49 -33.10
C LYS A 85 11.22 -25.95 -32.66
N LYS A 86 9.98 -26.45 -32.64
CA LYS A 86 8.92 -26.38 -33.68
C LYS A 86 7.64 -27.16 -33.22
N ALA A 87 6.46 -26.60 -33.53
CA ALA A 87 5.20 -27.22 -34.02
C ALA A 87 4.38 -28.24 -33.17
N ALA A 88 3.15 -27.83 -32.80
CA ALA A 88 1.84 -28.36 -33.25
C ALA A 88 0.81 -28.62 -32.12
N SER A 89 0.06 -27.57 -31.75
CA SER A 89 -1.30 -27.53 -31.15
C SER A 89 -1.58 -28.49 -29.96
N PRO A 90 -1.16 -28.05 -28.77
CA PRO A 90 -2.00 -27.73 -27.60
C PRO A 90 -1.70 -26.30 -27.07
N GLU A 91 -1.34 -25.40 -27.98
CA GLU A 91 -0.65 -24.14 -27.70
C GLU A 91 -1.53 -23.10 -26.97
N GLU A 92 -2.86 -23.13 -27.08
CA GLU A 92 -3.75 -22.14 -26.44
C GLU A 92 -3.98 -22.41 -24.94
N GLU A 93 -4.04 -23.68 -24.51
CA GLU A 93 -4.26 -24.02 -23.09
C GLU A 93 -2.98 -23.81 -22.25
N GLU A 94 -1.81 -24.10 -22.82
CA GLU A 94 -0.50 -23.83 -22.19
C GLU A 94 -0.24 -22.31 -22.07
N GLU A 95 -0.61 -21.52 -23.09
CA GLU A 95 -0.52 -20.05 -23.03
C GLU A 95 -1.44 -19.42 -21.96
N GLU A 96 -2.66 -19.95 -21.79
CA GLU A 96 -3.60 -19.48 -20.76
C GLU A 96 -3.10 -19.84 -19.35
N GLU A 97 -2.56 -21.04 -19.16
CA GLU A 97 -2.00 -21.48 -17.88
C GLU A 97 -0.76 -20.65 -17.48
N GLU A 98 0.14 -20.36 -18.43
CA GLU A 98 1.28 -19.47 -18.22
C GLU A 98 0.84 -18.04 -17.86
N GLU A 99 -0.20 -17.48 -18.51
CA GLU A 99 -0.71 -16.15 -18.16
C GLU A 99 -1.30 -16.13 -16.74
N VAL A 100 -2.04 -17.17 -16.35
CA VAL A 100 -2.62 -17.29 -15.00
C VAL A 100 -1.51 -17.34 -13.96
N GLU A 101 -0.45 -18.12 -14.18
CA GLU A 101 0.71 -18.18 -13.28
C GLU A 101 1.40 -16.82 -13.14
N GLU A 102 1.55 -16.07 -14.23
CA GLU A 102 2.12 -14.71 -14.19
C GLU A 102 1.25 -13.77 -13.33
N LYS A 103 -0.08 -13.79 -13.51
CA LYS A 103 -0.98 -12.96 -12.67
C LYS A 103 -0.93 -13.35 -11.22
N VAL A 104 -0.85 -14.65 -10.91
CA VAL A 104 -0.71 -15.15 -9.54
C VAL A 104 0.61 -14.67 -8.93
N ALA A 105 1.71 -14.72 -9.67
CA ALA A 105 3.01 -14.23 -9.22
C ALA A 105 2.97 -12.73 -8.89
N LEU A 106 2.33 -11.92 -9.74
CA LEU A 106 2.12 -10.50 -9.47
C LEU A 106 1.25 -10.28 -8.22
N LEU A 107 0.20 -11.07 -8.05
CA LEU A 107 -0.70 -10.94 -6.91
C LEU A 107 0.01 -11.28 -5.59
N ARG A 108 0.89 -12.29 -5.58
CA ARG A 108 1.74 -12.64 -4.43
C ARG A 108 2.63 -11.48 -3.99
N GLN A 109 3.15 -10.69 -4.93
CA GLN A 109 3.97 -9.51 -4.63
C GLN A 109 3.13 -8.32 -4.11
N LEU A 110 1.86 -8.21 -4.52
CA LEU A 110 0.98 -7.12 -4.10
C LEU A 110 0.42 -7.32 -2.70
N VAL A 111 0.09 -8.56 -2.34
CA VAL A 111 -0.46 -8.90 -1.02
C VAL A 111 0.69 -9.00 -0.02
N PRO A 112 0.66 -8.25 1.10
CA PRO A 112 1.71 -8.35 2.11
C PRO A 112 1.86 -9.79 2.62
N GLY A 113 3.04 -10.40 2.49
CA GLY A 113 3.27 -11.79 2.93
C GLY A 113 2.64 -12.84 2.02
N GLY A 114 2.29 -12.48 0.77
CA GLY A 114 1.69 -13.35 -0.23
C GLY A 114 2.64 -14.33 -0.92
N GLU A 115 3.95 -14.17 -0.73
CA GLU A 115 5.00 -14.84 -1.52
C GLU A 115 4.90 -16.37 -1.47
N ASP A 116 4.52 -16.94 -0.32
CA ASP A 116 4.42 -18.39 -0.11
C ASP A 116 2.97 -18.89 0.01
N MET A 117 1.98 -18.07 -0.37
CA MET A 117 0.56 -18.46 -0.25
C MET A 117 0.13 -19.41 -1.38
N ALA A 118 -0.69 -20.41 -1.01
CA ALA A 118 -1.47 -21.18 -1.98
C ALA A 118 -2.51 -20.28 -2.67
N VAL A 119 -2.84 -20.56 -3.93
CA VAL A 119 -3.66 -19.67 -4.78
C VAL A 119 -5.01 -19.35 -4.15
N GLU A 120 -5.73 -20.34 -3.63
CA GLU A 120 -7.04 -20.13 -2.98
C GLU A 120 -6.94 -19.18 -1.78
N GLY A 121 -5.94 -19.41 -0.91
CA GLY A 121 -5.69 -18.56 0.25
C GLY A 121 -5.24 -17.15 -0.13
N LEU A 122 -4.46 -17.01 -1.21
CA LEU A 122 -4.02 -15.73 -1.74
C LEU A 122 -5.22 -14.89 -2.20
N LEU A 123 -6.19 -15.50 -2.90
CA LEU A 123 -7.39 -14.80 -3.37
C LEU A 123 -8.28 -14.36 -2.20
N GLU A 124 -8.44 -15.19 -1.17
CA GLU A 124 -9.19 -14.82 0.05
C GLU A 124 -8.51 -13.63 0.76
N GLU A 125 -7.20 -13.75 1.06
CA GLU A 125 -6.43 -12.68 1.71
C GLU A 125 -6.41 -11.39 0.87
N THR A 126 -6.41 -11.50 -0.46
CA THR A 126 -6.52 -10.36 -1.39
C THR A 126 -7.87 -9.64 -1.23
N ALA A 127 -8.98 -10.38 -1.24
CA ALA A 127 -10.30 -9.80 -1.12
C ALA A 127 -10.45 -9.02 0.20
N ASP A 128 -9.97 -9.62 1.30
CA ASP A 128 -9.94 -8.96 2.61
C ASP A 128 -9.02 -7.74 2.63
N TYR A 129 -7.84 -7.82 2.03
CA TYR A 129 -6.89 -6.70 1.98
C TYR A 129 -7.46 -5.53 1.18
N ILE A 130 -8.14 -5.77 0.06
CA ILE A 130 -8.85 -4.74 -0.72
C ILE A 130 -9.92 -4.07 0.15
N ALA A 131 -10.74 -4.85 0.85
CA ALA A 131 -11.78 -4.30 1.73
C ALA A 131 -11.16 -3.43 2.84
N ALA A 132 -10.06 -3.89 3.43
CA ALA A 132 -9.32 -3.15 4.45
C ALA A 132 -8.73 -1.84 3.92
N LEU A 133 -8.11 -1.84 2.74
CA LEU A 133 -7.57 -0.64 2.09
C LEU A 133 -8.67 0.39 1.79
N LYS A 134 -9.82 -0.06 1.27
CA LYS A 134 -10.97 0.82 1.03
C LYS A 134 -11.44 1.49 2.32
N ALA A 135 -11.57 0.72 3.41
CA ALA A 135 -11.94 1.23 4.72
C ALA A 135 -10.90 2.23 5.26
N GLN A 136 -9.60 1.93 5.14
CA GLN A 136 -8.52 2.81 5.56
C GLN A 136 -8.59 4.17 4.84
N VAL A 137 -8.74 4.17 3.51
CA VAL A 137 -8.85 5.40 2.73
C VAL A 137 -10.08 6.20 3.15
N GLY A 138 -11.21 5.54 3.41
CA GLY A 138 -12.42 6.17 3.93
C GLY A 138 -12.19 6.88 5.26
N VAL A 139 -11.55 6.21 6.23
CA VAL A 139 -11.22 6.79 7.53
C VAL A 139 -10.26 7.97 7.39
N MET A 140 -9.20 7.83 6.58
CA MET A 140 -8.22 8.91 6.37
C MET A 140 -8.85 10.15 5.74
N ARG A 141 -9.80 9.98 4.81
CA ARG A 141 -10.57 11.09 4.22
C ARG A 141 -11.45 11.77 5.27
N ALA A 142 -12.19 10.99 6.07
CA ALA A 142 -13.03 11.55 7.14
C ALA A 142 -12.19 12.35 8.15
N LEU A 143 -11.04 11.83 8.58
CA LEU A 143 -10.11 12.55 9.45
C LEU A 143 -9.59 13.84 8.80
N ALA A 144 -9.24 13.80 7.51
CA ALA A 144 -8.80 14.97 6.79
C ALA A 144 -9.89 16.06 6.70
N CYS A 145 -11.14 15.68 6.42
CA CYS A 145 -12.28 16.61 6.42
C CYS A 145 -12.48 17.25 7.79
N LEU A 146 -12.54 16.43 8.85
CA LEU A 146 -12.71 16.89 10.23
C LEU A 146 -11.60 17.86 10.65
N LEU A 147 -10.35 17.55 10.32
CA LEU A 147 -9.19 18.40 10.67
C LEU A 147 -9.07 19.66 9.80
N SER A 148 -9.66 19.66 8.60
CA SER A 148 -9.68 20.82 7.70
C SER A 148 -10.85 21.77 7.96
N GLY A 149 -11.72 21.46 8.93
CA GLY A 149 -12.90 22.27 9.26
C GLY A 149 -14.07 22.14 8.28
N SER A 150 -14.02 21.16 7.37
CA SER A 150 -15.12 20.81 6.48
C SER A 150 -16.01 19.81 7.20
N GLY A 151 -17.19 20.24 7.67
CA GLY A 151 -18.14 19.39 8.40
C GLY A 151 -18.47 18.10 7.62
N LEU A 152 -18.66 17.01 8.36
CA LEU A 152 -19.05 15.69 7.84
C LEU A 152 -20.53 15.70 7.42
N ASP A 153 -20.85 16.40 6.35
CA ASP A 153 -22.11 16.18 5.64
C ASP A 153 -21.85 15.12 4.56
N GLU A 154 -22.67 14.07 4.53
CA GLU A 154 -22.78 13.14 3.40
C GLU A 154 -21.82 11.92 3.33
N LEU A 155 -21.88 11.01 4.31
CA LEU A 155 -21.46 9.60 4.11
C LEU A 155 -22.44 8.56 4.71
N THR A 156 -23.72 8.91 4.84
CA THR A 156 -24.78 7.95 5.24
C THR A 156 -25.80 7.73 4.13
N GLU A 157 -25.36 7.46 2.90
CA GLU A 157 -26.23 6.79 1.92
C GLU A 157 -26.25 5.29 2.24
N LYS A 158 -27.11 4.99 3.22
CA LYS A 158 -27.90 3.77 3.44
C LYS A 158 -27.87 2.78 2.25
N PRO A 159 -27.46 1.50 2.44
CA PRO A 159 -27.74 0.46 1.46
C PRO A 159 -29.24 0.09 1.54
N ALA A 160 -30.06 0.78 0.76
CA ALA A 160 -31.40 0.33 0.43
C ALA A 160 -31.28 -0.84 -0.55
N GLY A 161 -31.46 -2.07 -0.05
CA GLY A 161 -31.42 -3.27 -0.87
C GLY A 161 -31.55 -4.56 -0.07
N LEU A 162 -32.34 -4.57 1.00
CA LEU A 162 -32.75 -5.80 1.67
C LEU A 162 -33.88 -6.44 0.83
N LEU A 163 -33.51 -7.33 -0.08
CA LEU A 163 -34.47 -8.21 -0.74
C LEU A 163 -34.90 -9.29 0.25
N THR A 164 -36.11 -9.16 0.80
CA THR A 164 -36.83 -10.28 1.40
C THR A 164 -37.47 -11.11 0.28
N PRO A 165 -37.16 -12.41 0.11
CA PRO A 165 -38.05 -13.28 -0.62
C PRO A 165 -39.24 -13.63 0.27
N GLU A 166 -40.41 -13.12 -0.11
CA GLU A 166 -41.70 -13.61 0.35
C GLU A 166 -41.79 -15.13 0.12
N LYS A 167 -42.13 -15.85 1.19
CA LYS A 167 -42.37 -17.27 1.17
C LYS A 167 -43.78 -17.51 0.62
N SER A 168 -43.84 -17.94 -0.64
CA SER A 168 -45.06 -18.42 -1.29
C SER A 168 -45.67 -19.56 -0.47
N ARG A 169 -46.94 -19.37 -0.11
CA ARG A 169 -47.81 -20.34 0.55
C ARG A 169 -48.23 -21.41 -0.46
N CYS A 170 -47.86 -22.66 -0.20
CA CYS A 170 -48.58 -23.88 -0.57
C CYS A 170 -48.48 -24.84 0.61
#